data_AF-A0AA37U9I3-F1
#
_entry.id   AF-A0AA37U9I3-F1
#
_cell.length_a   1.000
_cell.length_b   1.000
_cell.length_c   1.000
_cell.angle_alpha   90.00
_cell.angle_beta   90.00
_cell.angle_gamma   90.00
#
_symmetry.space_group_name_H-M   'P 1'
#
loop_
_entity.id
_entity.type
_entity.pdbx_description
1 polymer ?
#
loop_
_entity_poly.entity_id
_entity_poly.type
_entity_poly.pdbx_seq_one_letter_code
_entity_poly.pdbx_strand_id
1 'polypeptide(L)' 'MNSTYIVGAALGILAIALFVWRSRVTRGHKGRGWLTSAAVFVWFIWIAYCGFLIGYNAGNQGFSVLSLLHISR' A
#
# COMPACT_ATOMS: atom_id res chain seq x y z
N MET A 1 -2.79 -13.83 -14.60
CA MET A 1 -2.96 -12.89 -13.46
C MET A 1 -1.66 -12.13 -13.31
N ASN A 2 -1.66 -10.81 -13.55
CA ASN A 2 -0.42 -10.02 -13.63
C ASN A 2 0.29 -10.04 -12.27
N SER A 3 1.59 -10.33 -12.27
CA SER A 3 2.46 -10.42 -11.10
C SER A 3 2.32 -9.21 -10.17
N THR A 4 2.00 -8.04 -10.72
CA THR A 4 1.77 -6.81 -9.97
C THR A 4 0.59 -6.88 -9.00
N TYR A 5 -0.52 -7.54 -9.34
CA TYR A 5 -1.65 -7.71 -8.42
C TYR A 5 -1.33 -8.69 -7.28
N ILE A 6 -0.54 -9.73 -7.59
CA ILE A 6 -0.10 -10.72 -6.60
C ILE A 6 0.79 -10.04 -5.55
N VAL A 7 1.73 -9.20 -5.98
CA VAL A 7 2.59 -8.40 -5.10
C VAL A 7 1.76 -7.44 -4.24
N GLY A 8 0.78 -6.75 -4.82
CA GLY A 8 -0.11 -5.85 -4.08
C GLY A 8 -0.93 -6.57 -3.01
N ALA A 9 -1.47 -7.75 -3.33
CA ALA A 9 -2.20 -8.58 -2.37
C ALA A 9 -1.28 -9.10 -1.25
N ALA A 10 -0.08 -9.57 -1.59
CA ALA A 10 0.90 -10.06 -0.61
C ALA A 10 1.33 -8.95 0.37
N LEU A 11 1.59 -7.74 -0.12
CA LEU A 11 1.92 -6.58 0.72
C LEU A 11 0.77 -6.20 1.66
N GLY A 12 -0.47 -6.28 1.18
CA GLY A 12 -1.66 -6.03 2.02
C GLY A 12 -1.81 -7.06 3.13
N ILE A 13 -1.65 -8.34 2.81
CA ILE A 13 -1.67 -9.43 3.81
C ILE A 13 -0.55 -9.24 4.84
N LEU A 14 0.66 -8.88 4.39
CA LEU A 14 1.80 -8.61 5.28
C LEU A 14 1.51 -7.43 6.22
N ALA A 15 0.90 -6.36 5.72
CA ALA A 15 0.52 -5.20 6.51
C ALA A 15 -0.51 -5.58 7.60
N ILE A 16 -1.53 -6.35 7.26
CA ILE A 16 -2.54 -6.85 8.21
C ILE A 16 -1.90 -7.76 9.25
N ALA A 17 -1.04 -8.70 8.81
CA ALA A 17 -0.34 -9.62 9.70
C ALA A 17 0.53 -8.88 10.72
N LEU A 18 1.28 -7.85 10.30
CA LEU A 18 2.09 -7.02 11.18
C LEU A 18 1.23 -6.19 12.15
N PHE A 19 0.07 -5.72 11.71
CA PHE A 19 -0.85 -4.98 12.56
C PHE A 19 -1.50 -5.87 13.64
N VAL A 20 -1.90 -7.10 13.27
CA VAL A 20 -2.41 -8.11 14.20
C VAL A 20 -1.29 -8.57 15.15
N TRP A 21 -0.07 -8.77 14.66
CA TRP A 21 1.06 -9.10 15.50
C TRP A 21 1.31 -7.98 16.53
N ARG A 22 1.29 -6.72 16.10
CA ARG A 22 1.42 -5.56 16.99
C ARG A 22 0.36 -5.56 18.10
N SER A 23 -0.89 -5.91 17.80
CA SER A 23 -1.97 -5.93 18.80
C SER A 23 -1.79 -7.05 19.84
N ARG A 24 -1.09 -8.13 19.46
CA ARG A 24 -0.72 -9.24 20.36
C ARG A 24 0.49 -8.95 21.26
N VAL A 25 1.34 -7.96 20.93
CA VAL A 25 2.52 -7.63 21.75
C VAL A 25 2.12 -6.74 22.94
N THR A 26 2.34 -7.23 24.16
CA THR A 26 2.05 -6.53 25.43
C THR A 26 2.72 -5.17 25.52
N ARG A 27 2.05 -4.18 26.15
CA ARG A 27 2.61 -2.84 26.37
C ARG A 27 3.83 -2.97 27.30
N GLY A 28 5.01 -2.54 26.86
CA GLY A 28 6.24 -2.53 27.68
C GLY A 28 7.43 -3.33 27.14
N HIS A 29 7.24 -4.17 26.11
CA HIS A 29 8.38 -4.83 25.44
C HIS A 29 9.14 -3.86 24.53
N LYS A 30 10.47 -3.74 24.74
CA LYS A 30 11.38 -2.88 23.94
C LYS A 30 11.25 -3.12 22.43
N GLY A 31 10.93 -4.33 22.00
CA GLY A 31 10.73 -4.69 20.58
C GLY A 31 9.44 -4.17 19.94
N ARG A 32 8.47 -3.68 20.73
CA ARG A 32 7.17 -3.21 20.22
C ARG A 32 7.28 -1.92 19.39
N GLY A 33 8.25 -1.06 19.71
CA GLY A 33 8.51 0.18 18.96
C GLY A 33 8.95 -0.13 17.53
N TRP A 34 9.95 -1.01 17.39
CA TRP A 34 10.44 -1.48 16.09
C TRP A 34 9.35 -2.13 15.24
N LEU A 35 8.54 -3.00 15.86
CA LEU A 35 7.44 -3.66 15.17
C LEU A 35 6.36 -2.67 14.71
N THR A 36 6.13 -1.60 15.49
CA THR A 36 5.20 -0.53 15.14
C THR A 36 5.72 0.27 13.95
N SER A 37 6.99 0.67 13.94
CA SER A 37 7.60 1.39 12.82
C SER A 37 7.62 0.54 11.55
N ALA A 38 7.95 -0.74 11.65
CA ALA A 38 7.92 -1.67 10.53
C ALA A 38 6.51 -1.84 9.94
N ALA A 39 5.50 -2.00 10.80
CA ALA A 39 4.10 -2.10 10.37
C ALA A 39 3.65 -0.83 9.63
N VAL A 40 4.00 0.35 10.14
CA VAL A 40 3.68 1.64 9.51
C VAL A 40 4.38 1.78 8.16
N PHE A 41 5.66 1.43 8.08
CA PHE A 41 6.44 1.49 6.84
C PHE A 41 5.86 0.59 5.75
N VAL A 42 5.52 -0.67 6.09
CA VAL A 42 4.87 -1.61 5.17
C VAL A 42 3.51 -1.09 4.71
N TRP A 43 2.76 -0.45 5.62
CA TRP A 43 1.47 0.15 5.29
C TRP A 43 1.60 1.31 4.28
N PHE A 44 2.59 2.19 4.45
CA PHE A 44 2.88 3.25 3.47
C PHE A 44 3.30 2.72 2.11
N ILE A 45 4.18 1.69 2.07
CA ILE A 45 4.58 1.05 0.82
C ILE A 45 3.35 0.47 0.11
N TRP A 46 2.47 -0.20 0.85
CA TRP A 46 1.27 -0.80 0.28
C TRP A 46 0.34 0.26 -0.33
N ILE A 47 0.13 1.39 0.35
CA ILE A 47 -0.70 2.49 -0.17
C ILE A 47 -0.08 3.10 -1.43
N ALA A 48 1.23 3.37 -1.41
CA ALA A 48 1.93 3.90 -2.58
C ALA A 48 1.82 2.93 -3.77
N TYR A 49 1.94 1.64 -3.53
CA TYR A 49 1.81 0.61 -4.55
C TYR A 49 0.39 0.53 -5.11
N CYS A 50 -0.64 0.60 -4.26
CA CYS A 50 -2.04 0.69 -4.68
C CYS A 50 -2.29 1.93 -5.55
N GLY A 51 -1.77 3.10 -5.14
CA GLY A 51 -1.87 4.34 -5.92
C GLY A 51 -1.19 4.23 -7.29
N PHE A 52 0.01 3.65 -7.34
CA PHE A 52 0.71 3.37 -8.60
C PHE A 52 -0.10 2.43 -9.51
N LEU A 53 -0.68 1.36 -8.96
CA LEU A 53 -1.47 0.40 -9.72
C LEU A 53 -2.72 1.03 -10.34
N ILE A 54 -3.41 1.89 -9.56
CA ILE A 54 -4.58 2.64 -10.01
C ILE A 54 -4.17 3.62 -11.13
N GLY A 55 -3.09 4.39 -10.93
CA GLY A 55 -2.58 5.32 -11.92
C GLY A 55 -2.11 4.63 -13.22
N TYR A 56 -1.44 3.49 -13.09
CA TYR A 56 -1.01 2.67 -14.23
C TYR A 56 -2.21 2.13 -15.01
N ASN A 57 -3.22 1.59 -14.33
CA ASN A 57 -4.45 1.14 -14.98
C ASN A 57 -5.22 2.29 -15.63
N ALA A 58 -5.31 3.45 -14.98
CA ALA A 58 -5.94 4.64 -15.54
C ALA A 58 -5.23 5.10 -16.82
N GLY A 59 -3.89 5.17 -16.80
CA GLY A 59 -3.09 5.49 -17.98
C GLY A 59 -3.26 4.46 -19.11
N ASN A 60 -3.30 3.17 -18.78
CA ASN A 60 -3.51 2.09 -19.76
C ASN A 60 -4.94 2.08 -20.32
N GLN A 61 -5.93 2.61 -19.60
CA GLN A 61 -7.31 2.82 -20.06
C GLN A 61 -7.52 4.15 -20.79
N GLY A 62 -6.46 4.94 -21.03
CA GLY A 62 -6.56 6.22 -21.73
C GLY A 62 -7.09 7.38 -20.87
N PHE A 63 -7.26 7.17 -19.56
CA PHE A 63 -7.47 8.27 -18.62
C PHE A 63 -6.17 9.06 -18.45
N SER A 64 -5.94 9.98 -19.39
CA SER A 64 -4.89 10.98 -19.26
C SER A 64 -5.25 11.93 -18.12
N VAL A 65 -4.30 12.23 -17.25
CA VAL A 65 -4.45 13.25 -16.19
C VAL A 65 -4.82 14.61 -16.80
N LEU A 66 -4.51 14.85 -18.09
CA LEU A 66 -5.00 16.02 -18.84
C LEU A 66 -6.52 16.06 -19.02
N SER A 67 -7.19 14.92 -19.16
CA SER A 67 -8.64 14.82 -19.28
C SER A 67 -9.34 15.21 -17.97
N LEU A 68 -8.74 14.85 -16.83
CA LEU A 68 -9.20 15.24 -15.50
C LEU A 68 -8.88 16.71 -15.14
N LEU A 69 -7.82 17.28 -15.71
CA LEU A 69 -7.36 18.66 -15.47
C LEU A 69 -7.97 19.71 -16.41
N HIS A 70 -8.97 19.39 -17.22
CA HIS A 70 -9.67 20.37 -18.07
C HIS A 70 -8.74 21.16 -19.03
N ILE A 71 -7.64 20.56 -19.52
CA ILE A 71 -7.00 21.01 -20.78
C ILE A 71 -7.73 20.29 -21.92
N SER A 72 -8.98 20.68 -22.08
CA SER A 72 -9.83 20.36 -23.22
C SER A 72 -10.59 21.64 -23.56
N ARG A 73 -9.82 22.69 -23.87
CA ARG A 73 -10.25 23.75 -24.77
C ARG A 73 -9.38 23.69 -25.99
#